data_AF-A0A418EVP6-F1
#
_entry.id   AF-A0A418EVP6-F1
#
_cell.length_a   1.000
_cell.length_b   1.000
_cell.length_c   1.000
_cell.angle_alpha   90.00
_cell.angle_beta   90.00
_cell.angle_gamma   90.00
#
_symmetry.space_group_name_H-M   'P 1'
#
loop_
_entity.id
_entity.type
_entity.pdbx_description
1 polymer ?
#
loop_
_entity_poly.entity_id
_entity_poly.type
_entity_poly.pdbx_seq_one_letter_code
_entity_poly.pdbx_strand_id
1 'polypeptide(L)' 'DTDTIDTLGLTPIEAHLKAIRSANSTVEAIFRGAAISNATGVNLFVKLSIWPDDADVTRNILSAEHPGSPFGREYFHEPL' A
#
# COMPACT_ATOMS: atom_id res chain seq x y z
N ASP A 1 14.37 -3.13 -20.89
CA ASP A 1 14.27 -4.07 -22.00
C ASP A 1 13.16 -5.06 -21.67
N THR A 2 12.18 -5.21 -22.56
CA THR A 2 10.99 -6.05 -22.34
C THR A 2 11.37 -7.52 -22.15
N ASP A 3 12.43 -7.98 -22.83
CA ASP A 3 12.92 -9.34 -22.72
C ASP A 3 13.41 -9.66 -21.29
N THR A 4 13.97 -8.65 -20.60
CA THR A 4 14.35 -8.76 -19.20
C THR A 4 13.14 -8.92 -18.27
N ILE A 5 12.06 -8.16 -18.50
CA ILE A 5 10.83 -8.25 -17.70
C ILE A 5 10.14 -9.60 -17.93
N ASP A 6 10.07 -10.04 -19.18
CA ASP A 6 9.48 -11.33 -19.55
C ASP A 6 10.24 -12.52 -18.93
N THR A 7 11.57 -12.42 -18.88
CA THR A 7 12.42 -13.44 -18.22
C THR A 7 12.21 -13.49 -16.70
N LEU A 8 11.96 -12.35 -16.06
CA LEU A 8 11.75 -12.27 -14.61
C LEU A 8 10.38 -12.81 -14.18
N GLY A 9 9.36 -12.69 -15.03
CA GLY A 9 7.99 -13.10 -14.72
C GLY A 9 7.52 -12.57 -13.35
N LEU A 10 7.03 -13.45 -12.49
CA LEU A 10 6.54 -13.11 -11.14
C LEU A 10 7.62 -13.21 -10.04
N THR A 11 8.83 -13.66 -10.37
CA THR A 11 9.90 -13.89 -9.39
C THR A 11 10.14 -12.70 -8.46
N PRO A 12 10.11 -11.43 -8.93
CA PRO A 12 10.30 -10.27 -8.04
C PRO A 12 9.22 -10.06 -6.97
N ILE A 13 8.01 -10.60 -7.14
CA ILE A 13 6.88 -10.38 -6.22
C ILE A 13 6.43 -11.64 -5.48
N GLU A 14 6.89 -12.81 -5.87
CA GLU A 14 6.42 -14.11 -5.37
C GLU A 14 6.57 -14.24 -3.84
N ALA A 15 7.71 -13.81 -3.30
CA ALA A 15 7.96 -13.86 -1.85
C ALA A 15 6.98 -12.97 -1.07
N HIS A 16 6.67 -11.77 -1.58
CA HIS A 16 5.70 -10.86 -0.95
C HIS A 16 4.28 -11.43 -0.99
N LEU A 17 3.87 -12.01 -2.12
CA LEU A 17 2.56 -12.66 -2.26
C LEU A 17 2.43 -13.85 -1.30
N LYS A 18 3.46 -14.70 -1.22
CA LYS A 18 3.48 -15.83 -0.28
C LYS A 18 3.40 -15.34 1.18
N ALA A 19 4.13 -14.28 1.52
CA ALA A 19 4.10 -13.70 2.85
C ALA A 19 2.69 -13.23 3.23
N ILE A 20 2.01 -12.43 2.40
CA ILE A 20 0.64 -12.00 2.72
C ILE A 20 -0.33 -13.18 2.81
N ARG A 21 -0.27 -14.12 1.85
CA ARG A 21 -1.20 -15.26 1.79
C ARG A 21 -1.04 -16.24 2.95
N SER A 22 0.14 -16.31 3.57
CA SER A 22 0.41 -17.21 4.68
C SER A 22 0.20 -16.57 6.06
N ALA A 23 -0.38 -15.37 6.13
CA ALA A 23 -0.73 -14.76 7.41
C ALA A 23 -1.88 -15.53 8.06
N ASN A 24 -1.73 -15.92 9.32
CA ASN A 24 -2.71 -16.70 10.07
C ASN A 24 -3.61 -15.84 10.97
N SER A 25 -3.41 -14.53 10.96
CA SER A 25 -4.22 -13.57 11.71
C SER A 25 -4.23 -12.21 11.03
N THR A 26 -5.21 -11.38 11.37
CA THR A 26 -5.29 -9.99 10.92
C THR A 26 -4.05 -9.18 11.32
N VAL A 27 -3.56 -9.37 12.55
CA VAL A 27 -2.36 -8.67 13.05
C VAL A 27 -1.14 -9.04 12.21
N GLU A 28 -0.96 -10.33 11.92
CA GLU A 28 0.13 -10.80 11.08
C GLU A 28 0.03 -10.27 9.64
N ALA A 29 -1.18 -10.22 9.08
CA ALA A 29 -1.41 -9.66 7.74
C ALA A 29 -1.03 -8.17 7.69
N ILE A 30 -1.37 -7.39 8.72
CA ILE A 30 -1.02 -5.97 8.83
C ILE A 30 0.50 -5.79 8.89
N PHE A 31 1.21 -6.52 9.75
CA PHE A 31 2.67 -6.41 9.86
C PHE A 31 3.39 -6.82 8.57
N ARG A 32 2.97 -7.92 7.95
CA ARG A 32 3.56 -8.37 6.68
C ARG A 32 3.28 -7.39 5.55
N GLY A 33 2.05 -6.86 5.45
CA GLY A 33 1.74 -5.84 4.47
C GLY A 33 2.47 -4.52 4.70
N ALA A 34 2.68 -4.09 5.96
CA ALA A 34 3.50 -2.92 6.25
C ALA A 34 4.97 -3.11 5.80
N ALA A 35 5.55 -4.29 6.04
CA ALA A 35 6.89 -4.62 5.58
C ALA A 35 6.99 -4.62 4.04
N ILE A 36 6.01 -5.19 3.35
CA ILE A 36 5.95 -5.20 1.88
C ILE A 36 5.77 -3.79 1.34
N SER A 37 4.89 -2.99 1.97
CA SER A 37 4.64 -1.60 1.58
C SER A 37 5.93 -0.78 1.64
N ASN A 38 6.71 -0.93 2.71
CA ASN A 38 8.02 -0.29 2.85
C ASN A 38 9.03 -0.80 1.81
N ALA A 39 9.04 -2.10 1.49
CA ALA A 39 9.99 -2.69 0.55
C ALA A 39 9.68 -2.35 -0.92
N THR A 40 8.41 -2.10 -1.26
CA THR A 40 7.96 -1.92 -2.64
C THR A 40 7.54 -0.49 -2.98
N GLY A 41 7.29 0.35 -1.97
CA GLY A 41 6.68 1.67 -2.14
C GLY A 41 5.18 1.65 -2.44
N VAL A 42 4.55 0.47 -2.48
CA VAL A 42 3.10 0.33 -2.74
C VAL A 42 2.34 0.49 -1.43
N ASN A 43 1.41 1.44 -1.36
CA ASN A 43 0.55 1.61 -0.18
C ASN A 43 -0.55 0.54 -0.15
N LEU A 44 -0.51 -0.36 0.85
CA LEU A 44 -1.48 -1.46 0.96
C LEU A 44 -2.69 -1.16 1.86
N PHE A 45 -2.46 -0.54 3.03
CA PHE A 45 -3.51 -0.32 4.03
C PHE A 45 -3.68 1.14 4.41
N VAL A 46 -2.56 1.85 4.53
CA VAL A 46 -2.48 3.28 4.86
C VAL A 46 -1.36 3.86 4.02
N LYS A 47 -1.58 5.08 3.54
CA LYS A 47 -0.52 5.94 3.02
C LYS A 47 -0.07 6.85 4.16
N LEU A 48 1.21 6.79 4.51
CA LEU A 48 1.80 7.71 5.47
C LEU A 48 2.38 8.90 4.73
N SER A 49 1.95 10.10 5.12
CA SER A 49 2.45 11.35 4.55
C SER A 49 2.88 12.30 5.65
N ILE A 50 3.82 13.18 5.32
CA ILE A 50 4.23 14.28 6.19
C ILE A 50 3.53 15.55 5.70
N TRP A 51 2.81 16.21 6.60
CA TRP A 51 2.11 17.46 6.32
C TRP A 51 2.44 18.51 7.39
N PRO A 52 2.33 19.82 7.09
CA PRO A 52 2.33 20.85 8.12
C PRO A 52 1.24 20.58 9.15
N ASP A 53 1.52 20.86 10.42
CA ASP A 53 0.51 20.82 11.48
C ASP A 53 -0.46 21.99 11.31
N ASP A 54 -1.76 21.70 11.23
CA ASP A 54 -2.80 22.73 11.12
C ASP A 54 -2.85 23.65 12.36
N ALA A 55 -2.45 23.15 13.53
CA ALA A 55 -2.40 23.94 14.76
C ALA A 55 -1.11 24.78 14.89
N ASP A 56 -0.02 24.37 14.24
CA ASP A 56 1.28 25.05 14.25
C ASP A 56 2.08 24.73 12.97
N VAL A 57 1.92 25.57 11.95
CA VAL A 57 2.54 25.37 10.63
C VAL A 57 4.08 25.37 10.63
N THR A 58 4.73 25.67 11.77
CA THR A 58 6.19 25.51 11.91
C THR A 58 6.62 24.07 12.19
N ARG A 59 5.66 23.18 12.47
CA ARG A 59 5.86 21.76 12.73
C ARG A 59 5.23 20.91 11.64
N ASN A 60 5.72 19.68 11.53
CA ASN A 60 5.13 18.65 10.69
C ASN A 60 4.46 17.58 11.54
N ILE A 61 3.40 17.00 10.99
CA ILE A 61 2.72 15.82 11.52
C ILE A 61 2.92 14.64 10.58
N LEU A 62 2.84 13.43 11.16
CA LEU A 62 2.66 12.20 10.41
C LEU A 62 1.16 11.96 10.26
N SER A 63 0.66 11.99 9.03
CA SER A 63 -0.74 11.73 8.70
C SER A 63 -0.92 10.33 8.14
N ALA A 64 -1.95 9.63 8.61
CA ALA A 64 -2.41 8.37 8.05
C ALA A 64 -3.58 8.65 7.09
N GLU A 65 -3.31 8.52 5.80
CA GLU A 65 -4.28 8.72 4.72
C GLU A 65 -4.81 7.38 4.20
N HIS A 66 -6.02 7.42 3.63
CA HIS A 66 -6.53 6.33 2.82
C HIS A 66 -5.59 6.11 1.60
N PRO A 67 -5.15 4.87 1.30
CA PRO A 67 -4.15 4.59 0.27
C PRO A 67 -4.61 4.87 -1.17
N GLY A 68 -5.90 5.18 -1.34
CA GLY A 68 -6.57 5.37 -2.62
C GLY A 68 -7.49 4.20 -2.93
N SER A 69 -8.55 4.45 -3.68
CA SER A 69 -9.44 3.39 -4.16
C SER A 69 -8.92 2.87 -5.50
N PRO A 70 -9.09 1.57 -5.81
CA PRO A 70 -8.66 1.01 -7.09
C PRO A 70 -9.41 1.62 -8.29
N PHE A 71 -10.59 2.19 -8.05
CA PHE A 71 -11.41 2.88 -9.04
C PHE A 71 -11.88 4.24 -8.51
N GLY A 72 -12.34 5.10 -9.42
CA GLY A 72 -13.02 6.34 -9.07
C GLY A 72 -14.29 6.09 -8.25
N ARG A 73 -14.74 7.11 -7.50
CA ARG A 73 -15.92 6.99 -6.62
C ARG A 73 -17.19 6.64 -7.39
N GLU A 74 -17.28 7.09 -8.64
CA GLU A 74 -18.39 6.81 -9.56
C GLU A 74 -18.65 5.30 -9.78
N TYR A 75 -17.66 4.45 -9.56
CA TYR A 75 -17.80 2.99 -9.69
C TYR A 75 -18.31 2.29 -8.42
N PHE A 76 -18.44 3.02 -7.31
CA PHE A 76 -18.88 2.48 -6.01
C PHE A 76 -20.25 2.99 -5.57
N HIS A 77 -20.88 3.86 -6.35
CA HIS A 77 -22.24 4.33 -6.11
C HIS A 77 -23.21 3.50 -6.95
N GLU A 78 -24.30 3.02 -6.34
CA GLU A 78 -25.40 2.45 -7.10
C GLU A 78 -26.01 3.53 -8.02
N PRO A 79 -26.41 3.18 -9.26
CA PRO A 79 -27.17 4.10 -10.08
C PRO A 79 -28.45 4.50 -9.32
N LEU A 80 -28.71 5.80 -9.25
CA LEU A 80 -29.96 6.35 -8.72
C LEU A 80 -31.17 5.90 -9.54
#